data_AF-A0A453GEW0-F1
#
_entry.id   AF-A0A453GEW0-F1
#
_cell.length_a   1.000
_cell.length_b   1.000
_cell.length_c   1.000
_cell.angle_alpha   90.00
_cell.angle_beta   90.00
_cell.angle_gamma   90.00
#
_symmetry.space_group_name_H-M   'P 1'
#
loop_
_entity.id
_entity.type
_entity.pdbx_description
1 polymer ?
#
loop_
_entity_poly.entity_id
_entity_poly.type
_entity_poly.pdbx_seq_one_letter_code
_entity_poly.pdbx_strand_id
1 'polypeptide(L)'
;MAVNPTRPYILSSAYRDMKLWDWSKGWECRHSFVEEHSDTIRQVAFNPMDTSIFASASDDLTVKVYMGFSFFANLLVWLQYLNCWPVHNPLRI
;
A
#
# COMPACT_ATOMS: atom_id res chain seq x y z
N MET A 1 -3.01 2.22 8.14
CA MET A 1 -1.75 3.02 8.14
C MET A 1 -0.57 2.07 8.17
N ALA A 2 0.53 2.40 7.52
CA ALA A 2 1.77 1.62 7.53
C ALA A 2 3.00 2.55 7.59
N VAL A 3 4.06 2.10 8.24
CA VAL A 3 5.33 2.83 8.36
C VAL A 3 6.34 2.17 7.43
N ASN A 4 7.06 2.96 6.64
CA ASN A 4 8.14 2.46 5.81
C ASN A 4 9.33 2.06 6.72
N PRO A 5 9.89 0.84 6.58
CA PRO A 5 10.87 0.37 7.56
C PRO A 5 12.28 0.93 7.35
N THR A 6 12.58 1.59 6.22
CA THR A 6 13.92 2.13 5.94
C THR A 6 13.95 3.65 5.74
N ARG A 7 12.87 4.21 5.20
CA ARG A 7 12.76 5.65 4.87
C ARG A 7 11.81 6.34 5.84
N PRO A 8 11.91 7.67 6.01
CA PRO A 8 11.06 8.42 6.91
C PRO A 8 9.65 8.65 6.35
N TYR A 9 9.00 7.58 5.86
CA TYR A 9 7.70 7.65 5.19
C TYR A 9 6.59 6.91 5.94
N ILE A 10 5.42 7.54 6.04
CA ILE A 10 4.18 6.89 6.49
C ILE A 10 3.19 6.86 5.34
N LEU A 11 2.54 5.72 5.17
CA LEU A 11 1.39 5.55 4.29
C LEU A 11 0.11 5.54 5.13
N SER A 12 -0.80 6.46 4.83
CA SER A 12 -2.13 6.51 5.41
C SER A 12 -3.17 6.23 4.33
N SER A 13 -4.23 5.51 4.68
CA SER A 13 -5.40 5.30 3.83
C SER A 13 -6.64 5.91 4.48
N ALA A 14 -7.52 6.49 3.67
CA ALA A 14 -8.79 7.06 4.10
C ALA A 14 -9.82 6.86 2.98
N TYR A 15 -10.90 6.13 3.27
CA TYR A 15 -11.88 5.71 2.25
C TYR A 15 -11.19 5.06 1.04
N ARG A 16 -11.26 5.70 -0.12
CA ARG A 16 -10.70 5.22 -1.40
C ARG A 16 -9.34 5.80 -1.72
N ASP A 17 -8.82 6.66 -0.85
CA ASP A 17 -7.60 7.43 -1.09
C ASP A 17 -6.47 6.97 -0.18
N MET A 18 -5.24 7.16 -0.64
CA MET A 18 -4.03 7.00 0.17
C MET A 18 -3.14 8.22 0.04
N LYS A 19 -2.38 8.49 1.11
CA LYS A 19 -1.38 9.55 1.14
C LYS A 19 -0.08 9.05 1.71
N LEU A 20 1.02 9.49 1.10
CA LEU A 20 2.37 9.22 1.55
C LEU A 20 2.98 10.48 2.14
N TRP A 21 3.45 10.38 3.38
CA TRP A 21 3.95 11.48 4.18
C TRP A 21 5.43 11.30 4.47
N ASP A 22 6.21 12.37 4.42
CA ASP A 22 7.62 12.39 4.83
C ASP A 22 7.78 13.20 6.12
N TRP A 23 8.02 12.50 7.24
CA TRP A 23 8.16 13.16 8.53
C TRP A 23 9.53 13.84 8.71
N SER A 24 10.55 13.46 7.94
CA SER A 24 11.86 14.14 7.96
C SER A 24 11.81 15.54 7.36
N LYS A 25 10.80 15.79 6.51
CA LYS A 25 10.52 17.09 5.88
C LYS A 25 9.34 17.82 6.53
N GLY A 26 9.08 17.57 7.81
CA GLY A 26 8.00 18.25 8.52
C GLY A 26 6.60 17.78 8.14
N TRP A 27 6.43 16.46 7.94
CA TRP A 27 5.16 15.85 7.51
C TRP A 27 4.69 16.32 6.13
N GLU A 28 5.62 16.47 5.20
CA GLU A 28 5.30 16.82 3.82
C GLU A 28 4.48 15.71 3.15
N CYS A 29 3.32 16.03 2.60
CA CYS A 29 2.56 15.11 1.75
C CYS A 29 3.25 14.97 0.40
N ARG A 30 4.06 13.93 0.23
CA ARG A 30 4.82 13.70 -1.01
C ARG A 30 3.96 13.21 -2.17
N HIS A 31 2.92 12.45 -1.87
CA HIS A 31 2.05 11.90 -2.90
C HIS A 31 0.64 11.62 -2.37
N SER A 32 -0.35 11.81 -3.23
CA SER A 32 -1.75 11.45 -2.98
C SER A 32 -2.22 10.51 -4.09
N PHE A 33 -2.65 9.32 -3.69
CA PHE A 33 -3.25 8.30 -4.55
C PHE A 33 -4.76 8.44 -4.38
N VAL A 34 -5.43 9.04 -5.36
CA VAL A 34 -6.84 9.45 -5.26
C VAL A 34 -7.67 8.61 -6.20
N GLU A 35 -8.79 8.06 -5.70
CA GLU A 35 -9.70 7.21 -6.48
C GLU A 35 -9.03 6.00 -7.15
N GLU A 36 -7.93 5.51 -6.57
CA GLU A 36 -7.26 4.32 -7.06
C GLU A 36 -8.10 3.06 -6.86
N HIS A 37 -8.90 3.01 -5.81
CA HIS A 37 -9.87 1.95 -5.54
C HIS A 37 -11.29 2.45 -5.77
N SER A 38 -12.19 1.58 -6.24
CA SER A 38 -13.60 1.93 -6.42
C SER A 38 -14.39 1.87 -5.10
N ASP A 39 -13.84 1.20 -4.08
CA ASP A 39 -14.40 1.07 -2.73
C ASP A 39 -13.31 1.23 -1.64
N THR A 40 -13.71 1.11 -0.38
CA THR A 40 -12.94 1.42 0.82
C THR A 40 -11.69 0.56 0.95
N ILE A 41 -10.54 1.21 1.10
CA ILE A 41 -9.25 0.59 1.39
C ILE A 41 -9.25 0.14 2.84
N ARG A 42 -9.19 -1.19 3.02
CA ARG A 42 -9.16 -1.83 4.35
C ARG A 42 -7.76 -1.92 4.91
N GLN A 43 -6.77 -2.12 4.05
CA GLN A 43 -5.41 -2.36 4.48
C GLN A 43 -4.38 -1.81 3.51
N VAL A 44 -3.25 -1.35 4.07
CA VAL A 44 -2.06 -0.95 3.34
C VAL A 44 -0.82 -1.54 4.01
N ALA A 45 0.18 -1.95 3.23
CA ALA A 45 1.41 -2.53 3.78
C ALA A 45 2.62 -2.29 2.86
N PHE A 46 3.78 -2.00 3.46
CA PHE A 46 5.07 -1.91 2.76
C PHE A 46 5.74 -3.27 2.65
N ASN A 47 6.48 -3.47 1.56
CA ASN A 47 7.28 -4.68 1.38
C ASN A 47 8.46 -4.70 2.34
N PRO A 48 8.59 -5.75 3.18
CA PRO A 48 9.66 -5.84 4.17
C PRO A 48 11.03 -6.04 3.51
N MET A 49 11.07 -6.62 2.31
CA MET A 49 12.31 -6.87 1.57
C MET A 49 12.65 -5.72 0.62
N ASP A 50 11.64 -5.10 0.01
CA ASP A 50 11.81 -3.94 -0.88
C ASP A 50 10.88 -2.79 -0.49
N THR A 51 11.37 -1.91 0.37
CA THR A 51 10.63 -0.75 0.87
C THR A 51 10.18 0.27 -0.18
N SER A 52 10.56 0.11 -1.45
CA SER A 52 10.00 0.90 -2.55
C SER A 52 8.63 0.41 -3.01
N ILE A 53 8.26 -0.82 -2.63
CA ILE A 53 7.01 -1.46 -2.99
C ILE A 53 6.03 -1.40 -1.82
N PHE A 54 4.76 -1.14 -2.12
CA PHE A 54 3.67 -1.30 -1.16
C PHE A 54 2.40 -1.79 -1.85
N ALA A 55 1.46 -2.30 -1.06
CA ALA A 55 0.18 -2.81 -1.52
C ALA A 55 -0.98 -2.17 -0.75
N SER A 56 -2.13 -2.11 -1.40
CA SER A 56 -3.42 -1.74 -0.81
C SER A 56 -4.48 -2.78 -1.15
N ALA A 57 -5.28 -3.17 -0.16
CA ALA A 57 -6.42 -4.07 -0.32
C ALA A 57 -7.71 -3.33 -0.01
N SER A 58 -8.73 -3.53 -0.85
CA SER A 58 -10.01 -2.82 -0.79
C SER A 58 -11.19 -3.79 -0.85
N ASP A 59 -12.35 -3.30 -0.42
CA ASP A 59 -13.65 -3.96 -0.56
C ASP A 59 -14.10 -4.10 -2.02
N ASP A 60 -13.45 -3.40 -2.96
CA ASP A 60 -13.70 -3.52 -4.41
C ASP A 60 -13.23 -4.86 -5.01
N LEU A 61 -12.84 -5.81 -4.17
CA LEU A 61 -12.33 -7.13 -4.51
C LEU A 61 -10.98 -7.08 -5.24
N THR A 62 -10.25 -5.97 -5.15
CA THR A 62 -8.92 -5.83 -5.74
C THR A 62 -7.84 -5.57 -4.71
N VAL A 63 -6.63 -5.99 -5.07
CA VAL A 63 -5.41 -5.56 -4.39
C VAL A 63 -4.54 -4.85 -5.43
N LYS A 64 -4.10 -3.65 -5.08
CA LYS A 64 -3.24 -2.84 -5.95
C LYS A 64 -1.83 -2.79 -5.38
N VAL A 65 -0.84 -2.86 -6.25
CA VAL A 65 0.58 -2.77 -5.90
C VAL A 65 1.19 -1.57 -6.58
N TYR A 66 2.05 -0.91 -5.83
CA TYR A 66 2.70 0.31 -6.23
C TYR A 66 4.20 0.12 -6.10
N MET A 67 4.93 0.65 -7.08
CA MET A 67 6.38 0.78 -7.02
C MET A 67 6.71 2.28 -7.02
N GLY A 68 7.26 2.77 -5.92
CA GLY A 68 7.50 4.20 -5.71
C GLY A 68 6.19 4.98 -5.60
N PHE A 69 5.85 5.77 -6.62
CA PHE A 69 4.65 6.62 -6.67
C PHE A 69 3.67 6.21 -7.78
N SER A 70 3.90 5.08 -8.44
CA SER A 70 3.10 4.65 -9.60
C SER A 70 2.47 3.28 -9.37
N PHE A 71 1.24 3.10 -9.86
CA PHE A 71 0.57 1.80 -9.89
C PHE A 71 1.31 0.85 -10.84
N PHE A 72 1.61 -0.36 -10.35
CA PHE A 72 2.34 -1.37 -11.09
C PHE A 72 1.41 -2.56 -11.38
N ALA A 73 0.80 -2.57 -12.57
CA ALA A 73 -0.03 -3.67 -13.03
C ALA A 73 0.85 -4.78 -13.61
N ASN A 74 1.35 -5.71 -12.78
CA ASN A 74 1.84 -6.98 -13.32
C ASN A 74 1.53 -8.17 -12.39
N LEU A 75 0.69 -9.07 -12.91
CA LEU A 75 0.10 -10.22 -12.23
C LEU A 75 1.16 -11.28 -11.81
N LEU A 76 2.34 -11.26 -12.42
CA LEU A 76 3.36 -12.32 -12.24
C LEU A 76 4.21 -12.17 -10.98
N VAL A 77 4.23 -10.99 -10.34
CA VAL A 77 4.95 -10.79 -9.08
C VAL A 77 4.17 -11.41 -7.90
N TRP A 78 2.86 -11.61 -8.04
CA TRP A 78 1.97 -11.99 -6.94
C TRP A 78 2.15 -13.42 -6.39
N LEU A 79 2.52 -14.40 -7.23
CA LEU A 79 2.65 -15.79 -6.77
C LEU A 79 3.86 -16.01 -5.85
N GLN A 80 4.89 -15.16 -5.92
CA GLN A 80 6.07 -15.30 -5.06
C GLN A 80 5.92 -14.59 -3.72
N TYR A 81 5.04 -13.58 -3.62
CA TYR A 81 4.85 -12.79 -2.40
C TYR A 81 3.66 -13.24 -1.54
N LEU A 82 2.65 -13.94 -2.07
CA LEU A 82 1.57 -14.50 -1.23
C LEU A 82 2.06 -15.49 -0.15
N ASN A 83 3.26 -16.07 -0.30
CA ASN A 83 3.84 -16.99 0.69
C ASN A 83 4.69 -16.32 1.78
N CYS A 84 5.01 -15.03 1.67
CA CYS A 84 5.96 -14.36 2.57
C CYS A 84 5.33 -13.23 3.39
N TRP A 85 4.05 -12.95 3.20
CA TRP A 85 3.38 -11.80 3.78
C TRP A 85 2.24 -12.20 4.70
N PRO A 86 2.23 -11.74 5.97
CA PRO A 86 1.11 -11.95 6.87
C PRO A 86 0.02 -10.91 6.57
N VAL A 87 -0.55 -10.93 5.36
CA VAL A 87 -1.90 -10.39 5.17
C VAL A 87 -2.80 -11.51 5.67
N HIS A 88 -3.21 -11.42 6.94
CA HIS A 88 -4.12 -12.40 7.51
C HIS A 88 -5.32 -12.55 6.58
N ASN A 89 -5.45 -13.78 6.08
CA ASN A 89 -6.55 -14.38 5.34
C ASN A 89 -7.81 -13.49 5.24
N PRO A 90 -8.19 -13.00 4.04
CA PRO A 90 -9.36 -12.15 3.84
C PRO A 90 -10.72 -12.87 4.06
N LEU A 91 -10.72 -14.11 4.59
CA LEU A 91 -11.93 -14.89 4.89
C LEU A 91 -12.44 -14.73 6.35
N ARG A 92 -12.00 -13.72 7.09
CA ARG A 92 -12.65 -13.35 8.35
C ARG A 92 -13.09 -11.89 8.29
N ILE A 93 -14.36 -11.75 7.89
CA ILE A 93 -15.21 -10.57 7.97
C ILE A 93 -15.28 -10.09 9.43
#